data_AF-A0A956WNC6-F1
#
_entry.id   AF-A0A956WNC6-F1
#
_cell.length_a   1.000
_cell.length_b   1.000
_cell.length_c   1.000
_cell.angle_alpha   90.00
_cell.angle_beta   90.00
_cell.angle_gamma   90.00
#
_symmetry.space_group_name_H-M   'P 1'
#
loop_
_entity.id
_entity.type
_entity.pdbx_description
1 polymer ?
#
loop_
_entity_poly.entity_id
_entity_poly.type
_entity_poly.pdbx_seq_one_letter_code
_entity_poly.pdbx_strand_id
1 'polypeptide(L)'
;HSQGGHAALWTTMLAPDYAPEVTLAGAVAIAPAADLPGLLEMHGGDAVAAGIGAYLVSAYSVYYPEVSYDAAVRAAAHDTGRDLATRCPLDPQDAPAMAALIEGLGGESLLSMPPEQALAARLVENTPRGPFSAPVLIAQGLDDEVVFPAATEAWVAARCADGAMLDYWPFPGQDHRSIVAQGSPLEAPLIAWTQQRFAGQAPAGSCTTSTISN
;
A
#
# COMPACT_ATOMS: atom_id res chain seq x y z
N HIS A 1 2.99 -7.40 -0.77
CA HIS A 1 3.98 -6.38 -0.40
C HIS A 1 3.67 -5.08 -1.11
N SER A 2 3.83 -3.91 -0.47
CA SER A 2 3.58 -2.60 -1.11
C SER A 2 2.15 -2.51 -1.68
N GLN A 3 2.00 -2.14 -2.96
CA GLN A 3 0.72 -2.21 -3.68
C GLN A 3 0.04 -3.58 -3.60
N GLY A 4 0.78 -4.68 -3.69
CA GLY A 4 0.22 -6.03 -3.53
C GLY A 4 -0.27 -6.32 -2.11
N GLY A 5 0.26 -5.61 -1.09
CA GLY A 5 -0.27 -5.66 0.28
C GLY A 5 -1.66 -5.01 0.38
N HIS A 6 -1.84 -3.85 -0.27
CA HIS A 6 -3.16 -3.21 -0.42
C HIS A 6 -4.18 -4.15 -1.10
N ALA A 7 -3.78 -4.77 -2.22
CA ALA A 7 -4.64 -5.73 -2.92
C ALA A 7 -4.99 -6.98 -2.08
N ALA A 8 -4.05 -7.49 -1.29
CA ALA A 8 -4.30 -8.62 -0.39
C ALA A 8 -5.36 -8.29 0.66
N LEU A 9 -5.34 -7.07 1.21
CA LEU A 9 -6.35 -6.59 2.16
C LEU A 9 -7.73 -6.49 1.50
N TRP A 10 -7.82 -5.87 0.32
CA TRP A 10 -9.08 -5.79 -0.42
C TRP A 10 -9.65 -7.15 -0.79
N THR A 11 -8.80 -8.12 -1.12
CA THR A 11 -9.23 -9.52 -1.36
C THR A 11 -10.02 -10.07 -0.17
N THR A 12 -9.58 -9.82 1.06
CA THR A 12 -10.30 -10.28 2.26
C THR A 12 -11.62 -9.56 2.52
N MET A 13 -11.79 -8.36 1.96
CA MET A 13 -13.04 -7.61 2.09
C MET A 13 -14.07 -8.04 1.04
N LEU A 14 -13.60 -8.33 -0.18
CA LEU A 14 -14.45 -8.63 -1.32
C LEU A 14 -14.79 -10.10 -1.47
N ALA A 15 -13.94 -11.02 -0.97
CA ALA A 15 -14.12 -12.46 -1.17
C ALA A 15 -15.52 -12.99 -0.76
N PRO A 16 -16.13 -12.60 0.37
CA PRO A 16 -17.45 -13.10 0.75
C PRO A 16 -18.54 -12.85 -0.29
N ASP A 17 -18.46 -11.74 -1.03
CA ASP A 17 -19.48 -11.34 -2.01
C ASP A 17 -19.08 -11.73 -3.44
N TYR A 18 -17.80 -11.60 -3.77
CA TYR A 18 -17.28 -11.80 -5.12
C TYR A 18 -16.99 -13.27 -5.46
N ALA A 19 -16.49 -14.04 -4.49
CA ALA A 19 -16.11 -15.45 -4.66
C ALA A 19 -16.36 -16.25 -3.36
N PRO A 20 -17.62 -16.37 -2.90
CA PRO A 20 -17.98 -17.00 -1.62
C PRO A 20 -17.56 -18.46 -1.50
N GLU A 21 -17.33 -19.15 -2.61
CA GLU A 21 -16.85 -20.52 -2.67
C GLU A 21 -15.37 -20.67 -2.32
N VAL A 22 -14.61 -19.57 -2.31
CA VAL A 22 -13.19 -19.56 -1.98
C VAL A 22 -13.00 -19.26 -0.49
N THR A 23 -12.69 -20.29 0.29
CA THR A 23 -12.33 -20.13 1.70
C THR A 23 -10.93 -19.55 1.84
N LEU A 24 -10.83 -18.31 2.31
CA LEU A 24 -9.55 -17.68 2.65
C LEU A 24 -9.05 -18.15 4.02
N ALA A 25 -7.91 -18.83 4.06
CA ALA A 25 -7.27 -19.24 5.32
C ALA A 25 -6.63 -18.05 6.08
N GLY A 26 -6.27 -16.99 5.36
CA GLY A 26 -5.69 -15.77 5.90
C GLY A 26 -5.08 -14.92 4.79
N ALA A 27 -4.71 -13.68 5.10
CA ALA A 27 -4.00 -12.78 4.20
C ALA A 27 -2.81 -12.14 4.90
N VAL A 28 -1.74 -11.95 4.14
CA VAL A 28 -0.51 -11.29 4.60
C VAL A 28 -0.29 -10.04 3.77
N ALA A 29 -0.22 -8.89 4.43
CA ALA A 29 0.05 -7.61 3.82
C ALA A 29 1.36 -7.05 4.39
N ILE A 30 2.41 -7.07 3.56
CA ILE A 30 3.76 -6.60 3.93
C ILE A 30 3.94 -5.17 3.41
N ALA A 31 4.36 -4.23 4.25
CA ALA A 31 4.47 -2.80 3.98
C ALA A 31 3.32 -2.28 3.09
N PRO A 32 2.05 -2.49 3.48
CA PRO A 32 0.93 -2.23 2.59
C PRO A 32 0.72 -0.73 2.39
N ALA A 33 0.50 -0.30 1.15
CA ALA A 33 -0.02 1.03 0.83
C ALA A 33 -1.50 1.17 1.24
N ALA A 34 -1.81 0.98 2.52
CA ALA A 34 -3.16 0.84 3.05
C ALA A 34 -3.84 2.19 3.33
N ASP A 35 -3.06 3.22 3.66
CA ASP A 35 -3.53 4.60 3.82
C ASP A 35 -3.05 5.44 2.63
N LEU A 36 -3.80 5.42 1.52
CA LEU A 36 -3.41 6.13 0.30
C LEU A 36 -3.36 7.67 0.49
N PRO A 37 -4.33 8.31 1.18
CA PRO A 37 -4.22 9.72 1.51
C PRO A 37 -2.97 10.04 2.35
N GLY A 38 -2.76 9.31 3.44
CA GLY A 38 -1.61 9.52 4.33
C GLY A 38 -0.28 9.30 3.62
N LEU A 39 -0.19 8.26 2.78
CA LEU A 39 0.98 7.98 1.95
C LEU A 39 1.36 9.18 1.07
N LEU A 40 0.41 9.73 0.30
CA LEU A 40 0.67 10.87 -0.57
C LEU A 40 0.98 12.14 0.21
N GLU A 41 0.30 12.37 1.34
CA GLU A 41 0.54 13.52 2.21
C GLU A 41 1.95 13.51 2.81
N MET A 42 2.37 12.38 3.38
CA MET A 42 3.67 12.26 4.05
C MET A 42 4.85 12.42 3.09
N HIS A 43 4.70 12.01 1.83
CA HIS A 43 5.72 12.20 0.81
C HIS A 43 5.77 13.63 0.25
N GLY A 44 4.73 14.44 0.45
CA GLY A 44 4.76 15.88 0.17
C GLY A 44 5.09 16.29 -1.28
N GLY A 45 5.03 15.36 -2.24
CA GLY A 45 5.38 15.60 -3.64
C GLY A 45 6.79 15.17 -4.05
N ASP A 46 7.50 14.38 -3.24
CA ASP A 46 8.78 13.80 -3.62
C ASP A 46 8.70 12.79 -4.80
N ALA A 47 9.83 12.15 -5.11
CA ALA A 47 9.92 11.15 -6.18
C ALA A 47 8.94 9.97 -6.01
N VAL A 48 8.71 9.52 -4.77
CA VAL A 48 7.78 8.42 -4.47
C VAL A 48 6.35 8.88 -4.73
N ALA A 49 5.96 10.06 -4.22
CA ALA A 49 4.66 10.65 -4.50
C ALA A 49 4.44 10.91 -5.99
N ALA A 50 5.45 11.33 -6.73
CA ALA A 50 5.35 11.52 -8.18
C ALA A 50 5.03 10.22 -8.91
N GLY A 51 5.76 9.14 -8.62
CA GLY A 51 5.53 7.83 -9.24
C GLY A 51 4.17 7.24 -8.86
N ILE A 52 3.89 7.13 -7.55
CA ILE A 52 2.62 6.57 -7.05
C ILE A 52 1.43 7.43 -7.49
N GLY A 53 1.55 8.75 -7.41
CA GLY A 53 0.54 9.71 -7.82
C GLY A 53 0.19 9.58 -9.31
N ALA A 54 1.20 9.42 -10.18
CA ALA A 54 0.99 9.20 -11.60
C ALA A 54 0.17 7.93 -11.89
N TYR A 55 0.46 6.81 -11.22
CA TYR A 55 -0.33 5.58 -11.37
C TYR A 55 -1.75 5.73 -10.82
N LEU A 56 -1.90 6.31 -9.63
CA LEU A 56 -3.20 6.47 -8.98
C LEU A 56 -4.12 7.35 -9.81
N VAL A 57 -3.68 8.55 -10.21
CA VAL A 57 -4.52 9.48 -10.97
C VAL A 57 -4.85 8.95 -12.37
N SER A 58 -3.90 8.25 -13.01
CA SER A 58 -4.14 7.63 -14.31
C SER A 58 -5.15 6.50 -14.22
N ALA A 59 -5.05 5.63 -13.22
CA ALA A 59 -6.03 4.57 -13.01
C ALA A 59 -7.40 5.16 -12.59
N TYR A 60 -7.42 6.08 -11.63
CA TYR A 60 -8.67 6.60 -11.07
C TYR A 60 -9.45 7.42 -12.09
N SER A 61 -8.78 8.18 -12.95
CA SER A 61 -9.48 8.91 -14.03
C SER A 61 -10.08 7.99 -15.10
N VAL A 62 -9.66 6.72 -15.18
CA VAL A 62 -10.28 5.73 -16.06
C VAL A 62 -11.47 5.05 -15.40
N TYR A 63 -11.37 4.71 -14.11
CA TYR A 63 -12.39 3.90 -13.41
C TYR A 63 -13.42 4.73 -12.64
N TYR A 64 -13.13 5.99 -12.33
CA TYR A 64 -14.01 6.91 -11.60
C TYR A 64 -14.29 8.14 -12.48
N PRO A 65 -15.46 8.22 -13.15
CA PRO A 65 -15.78 9.28 -14.11
C PRO A 65 -15.70 10.72 -13.55
N GLU A 66 -15.85 10.88 -12.24
CA GLU A 66 -15.72 12.16 -11.54
C GLU A 66 -14.27 12.60 -11.31
N VAL A 67 -13.30 11.68 -11.39
CA VAL A 67 -11.88 12.00 -11.22
C VAL A 67 -11.32 12.46 -12.57
N SER A 68 -11.01 13.75 -12.67
CA SER A 68 -10.34 14.31 -13.85
C SER A 68 -8.82 14.29 -13.67
N TYR A 69 -8.12 13.65 -14.60
CA TYR A 69 -6.66 13.66 -14.64
C TYR A 69 -6.12 15.10 -14.66
N ASP A 70 -6.63 15.92 -15.58
CA ASP A 70 -6.11 17.27 -15.81
C ASP A 70 -6.41 18.22 -14.63
N ALA A 71 -7.43 17.92 -13.83
CA ALA A 71 -7.74 18.67 -12.60
C ALA A 71 -6.85 18.22 -11.42
N ALA A 72 -6.54 16.92 -11.36
CA ALA A 72 -5.76 16.32 -10.28
C ALA A 72 -4.24 16.48 -10.44
N VAL A 73 -3.73 16.62 -11.66
CA VAL A 73 -2.30 16.83 -11.95
C VAL A 73 -2.05 18.31 -12.25
N ARG A 74 -0.95 18.86 -11.75
CA ARG A 74 -0.56 20.24 -12.11
C ARG A 74 -0.41 20.37 -13.62
N ALA A 75 -0.88 21.48 -14.19
CA ALA A 75 -0.83 21.70 -15.65
C ALA A 75 0.58 21.52 -16.25
N ALA A 76 1.62 21.98 -15.55
CA ALA A 76 3.01 21.83 -15.99
C ALA A 76 3.54 20.39 -15.95
N ALA A 77 2.84 19.48 -15.27
CA ALA A 77 3.23 18.08 -15.07
C ALA A 77 2.32 17.08 -15.80
N HIS A 78 1.36 17.56 -16.62
CA HIS A 78 0.42 16.68 -17.33
C HIS A 78 1.12 15.65 -18.20
N ASP A 79 2.07 16.08 -19.05
CA ASP A 79 2.80 15.17 -19.93
C ASP A 79 3.71 14.23 -19.12
N THR A 80 4.41 14.77 -18.12
CA THR A 80 5.28 13.99 -17.22
C THR A 80 4.52 12.87 -16.54
N GLY A 81 3.33 13.16 -15.98
CA GLY A 81 2.56 12.16 -15.29
C GLY A 81 1.96 11.11 -16.22
N ARG A 82 1.59 11.49 -17.46
CA ARG A 82 1.12 10.53 -18.46
C ARG A 82 2.25 9.59 -18.87
N ASP A 83 3.45 10.12 -19.10
CA ASP A 83 4.62 9.29 -19.44
C ASP A 83 4.99 8.36 -18.28
N LEU A 84 5.12 8.88 -17.06
CA LEU A 84 5.40 8.07 -15.85
C LEU A 84 4.42 6.90 -15.70
N ALA A 85 3.13 7.12 -15.94
CA ALA A 85 2.11 6.08 -15.83
C ALA A 85 2.24 4.96 -16.88
N THR A 86 2.99 5.16 -17.96
CA THR A 86 3.29 4.12 -18.96
C THR A 86 4.53 3.29 -18.65
N ARG A 87 5.29 3.67 -17.61
CA ARG A 87 6.54 3.03 -17.22
C ARG A 87 6.34 2.02 -16.11
N CYS A 88 7.25 1.06 -16.01
CA CYS A 88 7.29 0.08 -14.93
C CYS A 88 8.45 0.40 -13.96
N PRO A 89 8.20 0.71 -12.68
CA PRO A 89 9.26 1.06 -11.72
C PRO A 89 10.23 -0.08 -11.42
N LEU A 90 9.82 -1.31 -11.73
CA LEU A 90 10.61 -2.52 -11.51
C LEU A 90 11.36 -2.97 -12.78
N ASP A 91 11.11 -2.31 -13.91
CA ASP A 91 11.86 -2.57 -15.15
C ASP A 91 13.13 -1.71 -15.18
N PRO A 92 14.33 -2.31 -15.19
CA PRO A 92 15.58 -1.55 -15.29
C PRO A 92 15.68 -0.69 -16.56
N GLN A 93 14.94 -1.01 -17.63
CA GLN A 93 14.94 -0.24 -18.87
C GLN A 93 14.18 1.09 -18.73
N ASP A 94 13.17 1.13 -17.88
CA ASP A 94 12.37 2.34 -17.65
C ASP A 94 12.98 3.26 -16.60
N ALA A 95 13.81 2.73 -15.70
CA ALA A 95 14.39 3.47 -14.58
C ALA A 95 15.09 4.79 -14.97
N PRO A 96 15.93 4.85 -16.03
CA PRO A 96 16.56 6.12 -16.45
C PRO A 96 15.54 7.16 -16.93
N ALA A 97 14.52 6.73 -17.67
CA ALA A 97 13.48 7.63 -18.18
C ALA A 97 12.61 8.17 -17.02
N MET A 98 12.22 7.29 -16.09
CA MET A 98 11.48 7.70 -14.89
C MET A 98 12.27 8.69 -14.04
N ALA A 99 13.56 8.44 -13.82
CA ALA A 99 14.42 9.36 -13.08
C ALA A 99 14.48 10.75 -13.73
N ALA A 100 14.66 10.82 -15.06
CA ALA A 100 14.67 12.08 -15.79
C ALA A 100 13.32 12.82 -15.75
N LEU A 101 12.21 12.09 -15.84
CA LEU A 101 10.86 12.66 -15.72
C LEU A 101 10.63 13.27 -14.34
N ILE A 102 11.03 12.56 -13.28
CA ILE A 102 10.92 13.03 -11.89
C ILE A 102 11.84 14.22 -11.64
N GLU A 103 13.09 14.18 -12.11
CA GLU A 103 14.01 15.32 -12.04
C GLU A 103 13.44 16.56 -12.74
N GLY A 104 12.80 16.35 -13.90
CA GLY A 104 12.12 17.40 -14.67
C GLY A 104 10.97 18.09 -13.93
N LEU A 105 10.42 17.50 -12.86
CA LEU A 105 9.44 18.17 -12.00
C LEU A 105 10.08 19.28 -11.14
N GLY A 106 11.41 19.33 -11.02
CA GLY A 106 12.13 20.39 -10.32
C GLY A 106 11.88 20.41 -8.80
N GLY A 107 11.54 19.27 -8.22
CA GLY A 107 11.17 19.14 -6.81
C GLY A 107 9.74 19.57 -6.47
N GLU A 108 8.93 19.93 -7.48
CA GLU A 108 7.51 20.18 -7.27
C GLU A 108 6.68 18.90 -7.39
N SER A 109 5.61 18.81 -6.60
CA SER A 109 4.66 17.69 -6.63
C SER A 109 4.13 17.43 -8.05
N LEU A 110 3.89 16.18 -8.43
CA LEU A 110 3.16 15.89 -9.67
C LEU A 110 1.68 16.28 -9.56
N LEU A 111 1.07 15.94 -8.43
CA LEU A 111 -0.34 16.19 -8.14
C LEU A 111 -0.56 17.64 -7.69
N SER A 112 -1.73 18.18 -8.00
CA SER A 112 -2.25 19.38 -7.38
C SER A 112 -2.40 19.15 -5.87
N MET A 113 -1.88 20.08 -5.05
CA MET A 113 -1.93 19.99 -3.59
C MET A 113 -2.69 21.19 -3.00
N PRO A 114 -3.71 20.98 -2.14
CA PRO A 114 -4.27 19.68 -1.77
C PRO A 114 -4.91 18.96 -2.97
N PRO A 115 -5.10 17.62 -2.91
CA PRO A 115 -5.76 16.88 -3.99
C PRO A 115 -7.15 17.43 -4.29
N GLU A 116 -7.54 17.35 -5.56
CA GLU A 116 -8.90 17.68 -6.00
C GLU A 116 -9.93 16.80 -5.26
N GLN A 117 -11.12 17.33 -5.00
CA GLN A 117 -12.12 16.72 -4.13
C GLN A 117 -12.50 15.29 -4.54
N ALA A 118 -12.74 15.03 -5.83
CA ALA A 118 -13.09 13.71 -6.32
C ALA A 118 -11.92 12.73 -6.16
N LEU A 119 -10.69 13.17 -6.47
CA LEU A 119 -9.50 12.35 -6.21
C LEU A 119 -9.36 12.05 -4.70
N ALA A 120 -9.46 13.06 -3.84
CA ALA A 120 -9.37 12.91 -2.39
C ALA A 120 -10.41 11.92 -1.85
N ALA A 121 -11.66 12.02 -2.32
CA ALA A 121 -12.73 11.10 -1.97
C ALA A 121 -12.39 9.66 -2.37
N ARG A 122 -11.92 9.45 -3.62
CA ARG A 122 -11.57 8.11 -4.09
C ARG A 122 -10.35 7.52 -3.40
N LEU A 123 -9.35 8.32 -3.03
CA LEU A 123 -8.22 7.84 -2.22
C LEU A 123 -8.70 7.32 -0.86
N VAL A 124 -9.62 8.04 -0.22
CA VAL A 124 -10.23 7.63 1.06
C VAL A 124 -11.07 6.36 0.91
N GLU A 125 -11.89 6.27 -0.14
CA GLU A 125 -12.75 5.11 -0.40
C GLU A 125 -11.94 3.85 -0.76
N ASN A 126 -10.79 4.00 -1.39
CA ASN A 126 -9.92 2.90 -1.77
C ASN A 126 -8.93 2.48 -0.66
N THR A 127 -9.01 3.07 0.53
CA THR A 127 -8.29 2.57 1.71
C THR A 127 -9.03 1.35 2.28
N PRO A 128 -8.40 0.16 2.38
CA PRO A 128 -9.03 -1.01 2.97
C PRO A 128 -9.30 -0.75 4.46
N ARG A 129 -10.57 -0.79 4.88
CA ARG A 129 -10.97 -0.56 6.29
C ARG A 129 -11.58 -1.78 6.98
N GLY A 130 -11.78 -2.86 6.23
CA GLY A 130 -12.54 -4.02 6.67
C GLY A 130 -14.06 -3.86 6.42
N PRO A 131 -14.88 -4.81 6.91
CA PRO A 131 -14.48 -5.98 7.69
C PRO A 131 -13.60 -6.94 6.87
N PHE A 132 -12.65 -7.60 7.53
CA PHE A 132 -11.80 -8.61 6.91
C PHE A 132 -12.41 -10.00 7.15
N SER A 133 -12.66 -10.77 6.10
CA SER A 133 -13.33 -12.07 6.20
C SER A 133 -12.42 -13.23 6.64
N ALA A 134 -11.13 -12.95 6.83
CA ALA A 134 -10.11 -13.92 7.16
C ALA A 134 -9.05 -13.27 8.08
N PRO A 135 -8.24 -14.07 8.79
CA PRO A 135 -7.14 -13.55 9.60
C PRO A 135 -6.17 -12.72 8.77
N VAL A 136 -5.80 -11.53 9.26
CA VAL A 136 -4.85 -10.63 8.59
C VAL A 136 -3.56 -10.53 9.37
N LEU A 137 -2.43 -10.73 8.68
CA LEU A 137 -1.09 -10.38 9.16
C LEU A 137 -0.62 -9.12 8.46
N ILE A 138 -0.18 -8.13 9.22
CA ILE A 138 0.55 -6.95 8.72
C ILE A 138 2.01 -7.07 9.11
N ALA A 139 2.94 -6.96 8.17
CA ALA A 139 4.37 -6.89 8.47
C ALA A 139 4.94 -5.58 7.93
N GLN A 140 5.78 -4.88 8.70
CA GLN A 140 6.32 -3.57 8.32
C GLN A 140 7.79 -3.46 8.68
N GLY A 141 8.62 -3.00 7.75
CA GLY A 141 10.00 -2.64 8.04
C GLY A 141 10.02 -1.27 8.69
N LEU A 142 10.76 -1.08 9.79
CA LEU A 142 10.78 0.20 10.52
C LEU A 142 11.71 1.26 9.92
N ASP A 143 12.52 0.89 8.94
CA ASP A 143 13.37 1.82 8.17
C ASP A 143 12.76 2.09 6.77
N ASP A 144 11.48 1.76 6.58
CA ASP A 144 10.78 1.92 5.30
C ASP A 144 10.61 3.41 4.94
N GLU A 145 11.13 3.77 3.77
CA GLU A 145 11.10 5.12 3.21
C GLU A 145 10.10 5.27 2.05
N VAL A 146 9.32 4.24 1.73
CA VAL A 146 8.28 4.25 0.68
C VAL A 146 6.89 4.16 1.27
N VAL A 147 6.68 3.29 2.26
CA VAL A 147 5.46 3.26 3.07
C VAL A 147 5.91 3.48 4.50
N PHE A 148 5.89 4.74 4.91
CA PHE A 148 6.41 5.11 6.22
C PHE A 148 5.75 4.27 7.33
N PRO A 149 6.52 3.72 8.28
CA PRO A 149 5.98 2.88 9.36
C PRO A 149 4.86 3.55 10.13
N ALA A 150 4.96 4.86 10.37
CA ALA A 150 3.95 5.64 11.06
C ALA A 150 2.57 5.63 10.34
N ALA A 151 2.54 5.57 9.01
CA ALA A 151 1.29 5.43 8.26
C ALA A 151 0.67 4.04 8.49
N THR A 152 1.47 2.98 8.42
CA THR A 152 1.02 1.61 8.70
C THR A 152 0.55 1.46 10.14
N GLU A 153 1.27 2.03 11.11
CA GLU A 153 0.91 2.03 12.53
C GLU A 153 -0.41 2.77 12.79
N ALA A 154 -0.59 3.95 12.21
CA ALA A 154 -1.84 4.71 12.33
C ALA A 154 -3.02 3.94 11.71
N TRP A 155 -2.82 3.32 10.54
CA TRP A 155 -3.83 2.48 9.91
C TRP A 155 -4.17 1.27 10.79
N VAL A 156 -3.18 0.55 11.30
CA VAL A 156 -3.35 -0.60 12.21
C VAL A 156 -4.13 -0.19 13.45
N ALA A 157 -3.73 0.89 14.11
CA ALA A 157 -4.39 1.38 15.32
C ALA A 157 -5.88 1.70 15.07
N ALA A 158 -6.19 2.35 13.94
CA ALA A 158 -7.56 2.64 13.55
C ALA A 158 -8.37 1.36 13.30
N ARG A 159 -7.81 0.36 12.60
CA ARG A 159 -8.49 -0.92 12.37
C ARG A 159 -8.70 -1.70 13.68
N CYS A 160 -7.72 -1.69 14.59
CA CYS A 160 -7.87 -2.30 15.91
C CYS A 160 -9.02 -1.65 16.69
N ALA A 161 -9.14 -0.31 16.64
CA ALA A 161 -10.22 0.43 17.30
C ALA A 161 -11.59 0.12 16.69
N ASP A 162 -11.63 -0.15 15.38
CA ASP A 162 -12.83 -0.62 14.66
C ASP A 162 -13.15 -2.12 14.92
N GLY A 163 -12.35 -2.81 15.74
CA GLY A 163 -12.56 -4.21 16.12
C GLY A 163 -11.96 -5.24 15.16
N ALA A 164 -11.10 -4.83 14.23
CA ALA A 164 -10.44 -5.76 13.32
C ALA A 164 -9.53 -6.74 14.08
N MET A 165 -9.56 -8.01 13.65
CA MET A 165 -8.67 -9.06 14.12
C MET A 165 -7.47 -9.16 13.18
N LEU A 166 -6.40 -8.45 13.51
CA LEU A 166 -5.14 -8.49 12.77
C LEU A 166 -3.95 -8.65 13.72
N ASP A 167 -2.85 -9.18 13.20
CA ASP A 167 -1.58 -9.27 13.91
C ASP A 167 -0.54 -8.42 13.18
N TYR A 168 0.08 -7.48 13.89
CA TYR A 168 1.03 -6.52 13.36
C TYR A 168 2.47 -6.84 13.81
N TRP A 169 3.36 -7.05 12.85
CA TRP A 169 4.75 -7.42 13.05
C TRP A 169 5.70 -6.32 12.55
N PRO A 170 6.21 -5.46 13.43
CA PRO A 170 7.26 -4.51 13.09
C PRO A 170 8.64 -5.18 13.05
N PHE A 171 9.44 -4.89 12.03
CA PHE A 171 10.80 -5.41 11.84
C PHE A 171 11.83 -4.26 11.86
N PRO A 172 12.55 -4.07 12.98
CA PRO A 172 13.64 -3.09 13.07
C PRO A 172 14.75 -3.37 12.05
N GLY A 173 15.35 -2.31 11.49
CA GLY A 173 16.49 -2.46 10.57
C GLY A 173 16.12 -2.96 9.18
N GLN A 174 14.83 -3.01 8.84
CA GLN A 174 14.34 -3.42 7.53
C GLN A 174 13.64 -2.24 6.86
N ASP A 175 13.98 -2.00 5.61
CA ASP A 175 13.38 -1.01 4.72
C ASP A 175 12.31 -1.66 3.82
N HIS A 176 11.75 -0.85 2.90
CA HIS A 176 10.70 -1.29 1.98
C HIS A 176 11.07 -2.53 1.15
N ARG A 177 12.34 -2.66 0.77
CA ARG A 177 12.87 -3.74 -0.08
C ARG A 177 13.47 -4.86 0.76
N SER A 178 14.24 -4.55 1.79
CA SER A 178 14.95 -5.57 2.58
C SER A 178 14.01 -6.46 3.38
N ILE A 179 12.84 -5.98 3.81
CA ILE A 179 11.84 -6.81 4.50
C ILE A 179 11.33 -8.00 3.67
N VAL A 180 11.39 -7.91 2.34
CA VAL A 180 11.00 -9.02 1.42
C VAL A 180 12.19 -9.64 0.70
N ALA A 181 13.42 -9.25 1.05
CA ALA A 181 14.61 -9.86 0.48
C ALA A 181 14.76 -11.31 0.97
N GLN A 182 15.46 -12.11 0.18
CA GLN A 182 15.83 -13.47 0.56
C GLN A 182 16.67 -13.43 1.85
N GLY A 183 16.32 -14.26 2.83
CA GLY A 183 16.99 -14.30 4.13
C GLY A 183 16.60 -13.17 5.07
N SER A 184 15.57 -12.38 4.73
CA SER A 184 15.00 -11.40 5.66
C SER A 184 14.48 -12.09 6.93
N PRO A 185 14.48 -11.40 8.09
CA PRO A 185 13.92 -11.93 9.34
C PRO A 185 12.42 -12.25 9.24
N LEU A 186 11.71 -11.75 8.22
CA LEU A 186 10.30 -12.06 8.00
C LEU A 186 10.08 -13.48 7.45
N GLU A 187 11.03 -14.02 6.68
CA GLU A 187 10.81 -15.21 5.83
C GLU A 187 10.33 -16.44 6.62
N ALA A 188 11.10 -16.88 7.62
CA ALA A 188 10.76 -18.08 8.38
C ALA A 188 9.48 -17.90 9.24
N PRO A 189 9.29 -16.79 9.98
CA PRO A 189 8.04 -16.51 10.69
C PRO A 189 6.81 -16.45 9.77
N LEU A 190 6.94 -15.85 8.58
CA LEU A 190 5.86 -15.75 7.61
C LEU A 190 5.42 -17.13 7.09
N ILE A 191 6.38 -17.99 6.77
CA ILE A 191 6.11 -19.38 6.36
C ILE A 191 5.39 -20.12 7.50
N ALA A 192 5.88 -20.00 8.73
CA ALA A 192 5.28 -20.64 9.89
C ALA A 192 3.84 -20.18 10.13
N TRP A 193 3.58 -18.87 10.08
CA TRP A 193 2.22 -18.31 10.21
C TRP A 193 1.29 -18.83 9.12
N THR A 194 1.77 -18.88 7.88
CA THR A 194 1.00 -19.39 6.74
C THR A 194 0.64 -20.87 6.92
N GLN A 195 1.60 -21.69 7.38
CA GLN A 195 1.36 -23.10 7.69
C GLN A 195 0.33 -23.28 8.82
N GLN A 196 0.36 -22.45 9.86
CA GLN A 196 -0.61 -22.48 10.95
C GLN A 196 -2.04 -22.20 10.46
N ARG A 197 -2.22 -21.27 9.52
CA ARG A 197 -3.52 -20.97 8.89
C ARG A 197 -4.04 -22.16 8.09
N PHE A 198 -3.20 -22.78 7.26
CA PHE A 198 -3.59 -23.99 6.52
C PHE A 198 -3.87 -25.20 7.44
N ALA A 199 -3.22 -25.27 8.60
CA ALA A 199 -3.50 -26.28 9.62
C ALA A 199 -4.76 -25.99 10.45
N GLY A 200 -5.50 -24.91 10.18
CA GLY A 200 -6.72 -24.55 10.89
C GLY A 200 -6.50 -24.04 12.32
N GLN A 201 -5.29 -23.60 12.66
CA GLN A 201 -5.02 -23.04 13.98
C GLN A 201 -5.68 -21.67 14.12
N ALA A 202 -6.36 -21.47 15.23
CA ALA A 202 -7.05 -20.21 15.52
C ALA A 202 -6.07 -19.02 15.41
N PRO A 203 -6.46 -17.93 14.74
CA PRO A 203 -5.69 -16.70 14.76
C PRO A 203 -5.70 -16.07 16.15
N ALA A 204 -4.95 -14.98 16.34
CA ALA A 204 -5.13 -14.14 17.51
C ALA A 204 -6.61 -13.71 17.62
N GLY A 205 -7.18 -13.84 18.82
CA GLY A 205 -8.59 -13.52 19.09
C GLY A 205 -8.85 -12.01 19.22
N SER A 206 -7.85 -11.17 18.96
CA SER A 206 -7.91 -9.71 19.06
C SER A 206 -6.83 -9.10 18.17
N CYS A 207 -6.89 -7.78 17.99
CA CYS A 207 -5.79 -7.04 17.40
C CYS A 207 -4.53 -7.17 18.28
N THR A 208 -3.38 -7.54 17.70
CA THR A 208 -2.12 -7.70 18.43
C THR A 208 -0.96 -7.04 17.69
N THR A 209 0.00 -6.52 18.46
CA THR A 209 1.33 -6.15 17.94
C THR A 209 2.33 -7.13 18.54
N SER A 210 3.05 -7.85 17.69
CA SER A 210 3.95 -8.93 18.08
C SER A 210 5.38 -8.63 17.68
N THR A 211 6.29 -8.64 18.65
CA THR A 211 7.73 -8.62 18.35
C THR A 211 8.16 -10.01 17.89
N ILE A 212 8.62 -10.11 16.65
CA ILE A 212 9.10 -11.36 16.08
C ILE A 212 10.62 -11.43 16.24
N SER A 213 11.06 -12.33 17.11
CA SER A 213 12.48 -12.65 17.29
C SER A 213 12.86 -13.82 16.40
N ASN A 214 14.01 -13.73 15.73
CA ASN A 214 14.65 -14.86 15.06
C ASN A 214 15.14 -15.92 16.07
#